data_AF-A0A6C0LZZ7-F1
#
_entry.id   AF-A0A6C0LZZ7-F1
#
_cell.length_a   1.000
_cell.length_b   1.000
_cell.length_c   1.000
_cell.angle_alpha   90.00
_cell.angle_beta   90.00
_cell.angle_gamma   90.00
#
_symmetry.space_group_name_H-M   'P 1'
#
loop_
_entity.id
_entity.type
_entity.pdbx_description
1 polymer ?
#
loop_
_entity_poly.entity_id
_entity_poly.type
_entity_poly.pdbx_seq_one_letter_code
_entity_poly.pdbx_strand_id
1 'polypeptide(L)'
;MEFYCSVCNFECAHKCDYERHMNTQKHKNRQLQSSSPPGYTCTMCGKTYKYRSGLSIHKRTMHQQVATVASSNQDKQLFELMGIVKDLMEHNKEVVSQNKDMIHQNKVLVDAIQTKMANDSTLALTLAGNGIGGGIGNRITNNTNNITNNTQFNLNVFLNEECKDAIKLSDFVKTLKITLQDLEFTKTNGIVEGVSSIIVNNLKGMDVHKRPIHCTDLKRETMYVKNDEWVKDETHEHINKFIYLTSCYQTRVIQDWMNAHPGWETKERMHTEYHTICKELYKKIEHDERANKKIIKAFLKEVHLAKTGNEIGVS
;
A
#
# COMPACT_ATOMS: atom_id res chain seq x y z
N MET A 1 21.66 -39.05 -72.79
CA MET A 1 21.57 -38.02 -71.73
C MET A 1 20.50 -38.47 -70.78
N GLU A 2 20.85 -38.69 -69.52
CA GLU A 2 19.88 -39.01 -68.47
C GLU A 2 19.35 -37.70 -67.88
N PHE A 3 18.04 -37.64 -67.67
CA PHE A 3 17.37 -36.48 -67.07
C PHE A 3 17.07 -36.80 -65.61
N TYR A 4 17.54 -35.93 -64.71
CA TYR A 4 17.45 -36.14 -63.26
C TYR A 4 16.75 -34.97 -62.56
N CYS A 5 15.78 -35.30 -61.70
CA CYS A 5 15.04 -34.36 -60.88
C CYS A 5 15.48 -34.44 -59.41
N SER A 6 16.12 -33.39 -58.92
CA SER A 6 16.63 -33.30 -57.54
C SER A 6 15.53 -33.18 -56.47
N VAL A 7 14.33 -32.72 -56.82
CA VAL A 7 13.20 -32.55 -55.89
C VAL A 7 12.54 -33.90 -55.55
N CYS A 8 12.51 -34.81 -56.52
CA CYS A 8 11.84 -36.10 -56.38
C CYS A 8 12.79 -37.31 -56.42
N ASN A 9 14.09 -37.07 -56.64
CA ASN A 9 15.10 -38.09 -56.93
C ASN A 9 14.66 -39.04 -58.05
N PHE A 10 14.08 -38.48 -59.12
CA PHE A 10 13.54 -39.20 -60.27
C PHE A 10 14.51 -39.10 -61.45
N GLU A 11 14.79 -40.22 -62.10
CA GLU A 11 15.70 -40.32 -63.24
C GLU A 11 15.01 -41.01 -64.42
N CYS A 12 15.23 -40.50 -65.63
CA CYS A 12 14.75 -41.14 -66.85
C CYS A 12 15.64 -40.83 -68.07
N ALA A 13 15.65 -41.72 -69.05
CA ALA A 13 16.47 -41.58 -70.26
C ALA A 13 15.85 -40.68 -71.34
N HIS A 14 14.54 -40.41 -71.28
CA HIS A 14 13.81 -39.71 -72.35
C HIS A 14 13.25 -38.36 -71.89
N LYS A 15 13.43 -37.34 -72.74
CA LYS A 15 13.01 -35.96 -72.47
C LYS A 15 11.50 -35.82 -72.26
N CYS A 16 10.69 -36.54 -73.04
CA CYS A 16 9.24 -36.49 -72.94
C CYS A 16 8.72 -37.00 -71.58
N ASP A 17 9.36 -38.04 -71.02
CA ASP A 17 9.01 -38.57 -69.70
C ASP A 17 9.40 -37.62 -68.58
N TYR A 18 10.54 -36.94 -68.74
CA TYR A 18 10.98 -35.90 -67.81
C TYR A 18 10.04 -34.68 -67.81
N GLU A 19 9.65 -34.21 -68.99
CA GLU A 19 8.68 -33.11 -69.12
C GLU A 19 7.31 -33.48 -68.55
N ARG A 20 6.86 -34.73 -68.76
CA ARG A 20 5.65 -35.24 -68.13
C ARG A 20 5.78 -35.30 -66.61
N HIS A 21 6.91 -35.79 -66.09
CA HIS A 21 7.22 -35.80 -64.65
C HIS A 21 7.08 -34.41 -64.03
N MET A 22 7.72 -33.39 -64.64
CA MET A 22 7.68 -32.00 -64.18
C MET A 22 6.27 -31.42 -64.15
N ASN A 23 5.40 -31.88 -65.03
CA ASN A 23 4.02 -31.42 -65.10
C ASN A 23 3.06 -32.14 -64.15
N THR A 24 3.47 -33.25 -63.53
CA THR A 24 2.62 -33.98 -62.59
C THR A 24 2.30 -33.15 -61.34
N GLN A 25 1.08 -33.27 -60.83
CA GLN A 25 0.66 -32.58 -59.62
C GLN A 25 1.48 -33.01 -58.39
N LYS A 26 1.97 -34.26 -58.39
CA LYS A 26 2.85 -34.79 -57.34
C LYS A 26 4.21 -34.08 -57.31
N HIS A 27 4.81 -33.81 -58.47
CA HIS A 27 6.06 -33.04 -58.56
C HIS A 27 5.83 -31.58 -58.14
N LYS A 28 4.81 -30.91 -58.69
CA LYS A 28 4.47 -29.51 -58.37
C LYS A 28 4.23 -29.30 -56.86
N ASN A 29 3.52 -30.22 -56.21
CA ASN A 29 3.29 -30.14 -54.75
C ASN A 29 4.56 -30.33 -53.93
N ARG A 30 5.49 -31.22 -54.34
CA ARG A 30 6.79 -31.36 -53.66
C ARG A 30 7.71 -30.17 -53.91
N GLN A 31 7.66 -29.57 -55.10
CA GLN A 31 8.41 -28.37 -55.43
C GLN A 31 7.97 -27.17 -54.56
N LEU A 32 6.66 -27.01 -54.35
CA LEU A 32 6.07 -26.01 -53.44
C LEU A 32 6.44 -26.24 -51.97
N GLN A 33 6.72 -27.49 -51.56
CA GLN A 33 7.18 -27.80 -50.21
C GLN A 33 8.70 -27.64 -50.04
N SER A 34 9.47 -27.79 -51.12
CA SER A 34 10.94 -27.65 -51.13
C SER A 34 11.43 -26.20 -51.27
N SER A 35 10.56 -25.27 -51.68
CA SER A 35 10.83 -23.84 -51.59
C SER A 35 10.51 -23.38 -50.18
N SER A 36 11.52 -23.30 -49.32
CA SER A 36 11.41 -22.63 -48.03
C SER A 36 10.84 -21.22 -48.26
N PRO A 37 9.72 -20.84 -47.62
CA PRO A 37 9.10 -19.54 -47.87
C PRO A 37 10.12 -18.42 -47.57
N PRO A 38 10.11 -17.32 -48.34
CA PRO A 38 10.99 -16.19 -48.07
C PRO A 38 10.82 -15.78 -46.61
N GLY A 39 11.94 -15.70 -45.90
CA GLY A 39 11.95 -15.37 -44.48
C GLY A 39 11.25 -14.03 -44.22
N TYR A 40 10.74 -13.86 -43.01
CA TYR A 40 9.99 -12.68 -42.59
C TYR A 40 10.96 -11.64 -42.04
N THR A 41 11.22 -10.58 -42.80
CA THR A 41 12.18 -9.53 -42.41
C THR A 41 11.51 -8.39 -41.64
N CYS A 42 12.17 -7.94 -40.56
CA CYS A 42 11.75 -6.76 -39.80
C CYS A 42 12.09 -5.48 -40.57
N THR A 43 11.09 -4.67 -40.86
CA THR A 43 11.27 -3.39 -41.57
C THR A 43 11.97 -2.33 -40.73
N MET A 44 12.01 -2.48 -39.40
CA MET A 44 12.61 -1.49 -38.49
C MET A 44 14.11 -1.75 -38.25
N CYS A 45 14.57 -3.00 -38.33
CA CYS A 45 15.97 -3.35 -38.04
C CYS A 45 16.63 -4.33 -39.02
N GLY A 46 15.91 -4.78 -40.05
CA GLY A 46 16.43 -5.63 -41.13
C GLY A 46 16.63 -7.11 -40.78
N LYS A 47 16.30 -7.57 -39.57
CA LYS A 47 16.47 -8.98 -39.17
C LYS A 47 15.44 -9.91 -39.82
N THR A 48 15.89 -11.03 -40.38
CA THR A 48 15.04 -12.03 -41.07
C THR A 48 14.76 -13.25 -40.20
N TYR A 49 13.49 -13.66 -40.14
CA TYR A 49 13.02 -14.77 -39.31
C TYR A 49 12.39 -15.88 -40.15
N LYS A 50 12.63 -17.15 -39.76
CA LYS A 50 12.08 -18.32 -40.46
C LYS A 50 10.54 -18.36 -40.43
N TYR A 51 9.93 -17.87 -39.35
CA TYR A 51 8.48 -17.90 -39.15
C TYR A 51 7.94 -16.51 -38.82
N ARG A 52 6.69 -16.23 -39.25
CA ARG A 52 5.98 -14.97 -38.97
C ARG A 52 5.82 -14.72 -37.47
N SER A 53 5.67 -15.79 -36.67
CA SER A 53 5.63 -15.73 -35.21
C SER A 53 6.94 -15.21 -34.61
N GLY A 54 8.08 -15.66 -35.13
CA GLY A 54 9.40 -15.18 -34.71
C GLY A 54 9.58 -13.68 -34.98
N LEU A 55 9.15 -13.22 -36.16
CA LEU A 55 9.13 -11.78 -36.48
C LEU A 55 8.17 -11.00 -35.56
N SER A 56 6.99 -11.56 -35.25
CA SER A 56 5.99 -10.91 -34.41
C SER A 56 6.45 -10.75 -32.95
N ILE A 57 7.06 -11.80 -32.38
CA ILE A 57 7.68 -11.74 -31.05
C ILE A 57 8.79 -10.70 -31.05
N HIS A 58 9.67 -10.72 -32.05
CA HIS A 58 10.73 -9.75 -32.19
C HIS A 58 10.21 -8.30 -32.26
N LYS A 59 9.16 -8.03 -33.04
CA LYS A 59 8.53 -6.70 -33.09
C LYS A 59 8.01 -6.28 -31.71
N ARG A 60 7.34 -7.19 -30.99
CA ARG A 60 6.77 -6.92 -29.67
C ARG A 60 7.82 -6.72 -28.58
N THR A 61 8.91 -7.47 -28.59
CA THR A 61 9.93 -7.43 -27.52
C THR A 61 11.00 -6.38 -27.78
N MET A 62 11.31 -6.07 -29.05
CA MET A 62 12.45 -5.22 -29.41
C MET A 62 12.04 -3.87 -30.01
N HIS A 63 10.80 -3.73 -30.50
CA HIS A 63 10.38 -2.54 -31.25
C HIS A 63 9.04 -1.95 -30.81
N GLN A 64 8.37 -2.52 -29.80
CA GLN A 64 7.09 -2.00 -29.33
C GLN A 64 7.23 -1.34 -27.97
N GLN A 65 7.37 -0.01 -27.97
CA GLN A 65 6.84 0.83 -26.91
C GLN A 65 5.31 0.96 -27.11
N VAL A 66 4.58 0.94 -26.01
CA VAL A 66 3.11 0.85 -25.94
C VAL A 66 2.44 1.93 -26.79
N ALA A 67 1.62 1.51 -27.77
CA ALA A 67 0.66 2.38 -28.46
C ALA A 67 -0.62 1.59 -28.79
N THR A 68 -1.63 1.83 -27.95
CA THR A 68 -3.08 1.90 -28.15
C THR A 68 -3.74 1.20 -29.35
N VAL A 69 -4.61 0.23 -29.05
CA VAL A 69 -5.65 -0.27 -29.96
C VAL A 69 -6.97 0.40 -29.58
N ALA A 70 -7.56 1.15 -30.50
CA ALA A 70 -8.92 1.67 -30.37
C ALA A 70 -9.91 0.50 -30.21
N SER A 71 -10.69 0.51 -29.13
CA SER A 71 -11.81 -0.39 -28.92
C SER A 71 -12.89 0.33 -28.11
N SER A 72 -14.11 0.34 -28.65
CA SER A 72 -15.31 1.12 -28.31
C SER A 72 -15.92 0.89 -26.90
N ASN A 73 -15.16 0.31 -25.97
CA ASN A 73 -15.54 0.17 -24.55
C ASN A 73 -14.83 1.17 -23.63
N GLN A 74 -13.71 1.77 -24.04
CA GLN A 74 -12.99 2.73 -23.21
C GLN A 74 -13.68 4.10 -23.13
N ASP A 75 -14.39 4.52 -24.19
CA ASP A 75 -15.10 5.82 -24.19
C ASP A 75 -16.30 5.81 -23.22
N LYS A 76 -17.00 4.67 -23.07
CA LYS A 76 -18.06 4.52 -22.07
C LYS A 76 -17.50 4.58 -20.64
N GLN A 77 -16.41 3.85 -20.38
CA GLN A 77 -15.76 3.89 -19.06
C GLN A 77 -15.18 5.28 -18.74
N LEU A 78 -14.66 5.99 -19.74
CA LEU A 78 -14.16 7.34 -19.57
C LEU A 78 -15.30 8.32 -19.29
N PHE A 79 -16.44 8.19 -19.97
CA PHE A 79 -17.62 9.03 -19.74
C PHE A 79 -18.24 8.77 -18.36
N GLU A 80 -18.28 7.52 -17.91
CA GLU A 80 -18.77 7.13 -16.58
C GLU A 80 -17.81 7.59 -15.47
N LEU A 81 -16.50 7.46 -15.68
CA LEU A 81 -15.48 8.02 -14.78
C LEU A 81 -15.57 9.55 -14.71
N MET A 82 -15.81 10.21 -15.84
CA MET A 82 -15.94 11.68 -15.89
C MET A 82 -17.22 12.16 -15.19
N GLY A 83 -18.30 11.37 -15.21
CA GLY A 83 -19.49 11.58 -14.39
C GLY A 83 -19.18 11.48 -12.90
N ILE A 84 -18.53 10.40 -12.47
CA ILE A 84 -18.12 10.20 -11.06
C ILE A 84 -17.21 11.34 -10.59
N VAL A 85 -16.22 11.74 -11.39
CA VAL A 85 -15.31 12.85 -11.05
C VAL A 85 -16.06 14.16 -10.89
N LYS A 86 -17.07 14.42 -11.75
CA LYS A 86 -17.91 15.62 -11.64
C LYS A 86 -18.73 15.62 -10.36
N ASP A 87 -19.37 14.50 -10.03
CA ASP A 87 -20.16 14.34 -8.80
C ASP A 87 -19.26 14.46 -7.55
N LEU A 88 -18.04 13.89 -7.61
CA LEU A 88 -17.04 14.02 -6.54
C LEU A 88 -16.58 15.47 -6.37
N MET A 89 -16.42 16.22 -7.46
CA MET A 89 -16.07 17.64 -7.43
C MET A 89 -17.22 18.49 -6.86
N GLU A 90 -18.46 18.17 -7.19
CA GLU A 90 -19.65 18.83 -6.65
C GLU A 90 -19.77 18.59 -5.13
N HIS A 91 -19.67 17.33 -4.69
CA HIS A 91 -19.65 16.96 -3.28
C HIS A 91 -18.48 17.60 -2.52
N ASN A 92 -17.28 17.65 -3.12
CA ASN A 92 -16.14 18.33 -2.50
C ASN A 92 -16.37 19.83 -2.33
N LYS A 93 -17.03 20.50 -3.29
CA LYS A 93 -17.41 21.91 -3.12
C LYS A 93 -18.39 22.09 -1.97
N GLU A 94 -19.36 21.20 -1.82
CA GLU A 94 -20.33 21.24 -0.73
C GLU A 94 -19.65 21.04 0.63
N VAL A 95 -18.77 20.03 0.76
CA VAL A 95 -17.99 19.77 1.99
C VAL A 95 -17.10 20.97 2.34
N VAL A 96 -16.45 21.59 1.35
CA VAL A 96 -15.65 22.81 1.57
C VAL A 96 -16.53 23.97 2.05
N SER A 97 -17.76 24.10 1.52
CA SER A 97 -18.71 25.11 1.99
C SER A 97 -19.12 24.85 3.44
N GLN A 98 -19.50 23.62 3.78
CA GLN A 98 -19.87 23.24 5.14
C GLN A 98 -18.71 23.47 6.13
N ASN A 99 -17.47 23.19 5.72
CA ASN A 99 -16.29 23.49 6.52
C ASN A 99 -16.09 24.99 6.75
N LYS A 100 -16.34 25.84 5.75
CA LYS A 100 -16.28 27.30 5.91
C LYS A 100 -17.34 27.80 6.90
N ASP A 101 -18.56 27.27 6.84
CA ASP A 101 -19.64 27.63 7.75
C ASP A 101 -19.31 27.17 9.18
N MET A 102 -18.76 25.97 9.34
CA MET A 102 -18.30 25.47 10.64
C MET A 102 -17.15 26.31 11.22
N ILE A 103 -16.18 26.73 10.41
CA ILE A 103 -15.12 27.65 10.83
C ILE A 103 -15.72 29.00 11.25
N HIS A 104 -16.72 29.50 10.51
CA HIS A 104 -17.40 30.74 10.87
C HIS A 104 -18.13 30.62 12.21
N GLN A 105 -18.88 29.52 12.42
CA GLN A 105 -19.53 29.24 13.70
C GLN A 105 -18.52 29.13 14.84
N ASN A 106 -17.39 28.47 14.63
CA ASN A 106 -16.30 28.38 15.62
C ASN A 106 -15.73 29.77 15.96
N LYS A 107 -15.55 30.64 14.95
CA LYS A 107 -15.07 32.01 15.17
C LYS A 107 -16.06 32.82 16.01
N VAL A 108 -17.35 32.75 15.69
CA VAL A 108 -18.43 33.42 16.47
C VAL A 108 -18.44 32.91 17.91
N LEU A 109 -18.26 31.60 18.12
CA LEU A 109 -18.19 31.01 19.46
C LEU A 109 -16.98 31.55 20.26
N VAL A 110 -15.81 31.64 19.63
CA VAL A 110 -14.59 32.19 20.25
C VAL A 110 -14.76 33.66 20.62
N ASP A 111 -15.32 34.48 19.72
CA ASP A 111 -15.56 35.90 19.97
C ASP A 111 -16.57 36.09 21.13
N ALA A 112 -17.60 35.24 21.21
CA ALA A 112 -18.56 35.23 22.31
C ALA A 112 -17.91 34.85 23.65
N ILE A 113 -17.01 33.85 23.65
CA ILE A 113 -16.24 33.45 24.83
C ILE A 113 -15.32 34.60 25.30
N GLN A 114 -14.58 35.22 24.39
CA GLN A 114 -13.71 36.36 24.71
C GLN A 114 -14.50 37.56 25.25
N THR A 115 -15.65 37.88 24.65
CA THR A 115 -16.53 38.97 25.11
C THR A 115 -17.05 38.69 26.53
N LYS A 116 -17.45 37.45 26.81
CA LYS A 116 -17.86 37.05 28.17
C LYS A 116 -16.70 37.17 29.17
N MET A 117 -15.49 36.74 28.80
CA MET A 117 -14.30 36.87 29.65
C MET A 117 -13.95 38.34 29.95
N ALA A 118 -14.06 39.23 28.97
CA ALA A 118 -13.84 40.67 29.16
C ALA A 118 -14.88 41.31 30.11
N ASN A 119 -16.15 40.90 29.99
CA ASN A 119 -17.23 41.37 30.86
C ASN A 119 -17.08 40.84 32.31
N ASP A 120 -16.68 39.58 32.48
CA ASP A 120 -16.44 39.00 33.80
C ASP A 120 -15.21 39.66 34.48
N SER A 121 -14.19 40.04 33.70
CA SER A 121 -13.00 40.74 34.19
C SER A 121 -13.30 42.20 34.59
N THR A 122 -14.14 42.91 33.84
CA THR A 122 -14.58 44.28 34.19
C THR A 122 -15.53 44.30 35.41
N LEU A 123 -16.37 43.28 35.57
CA LEU A 123 -17.22 43.11 36.76
C LEU A 123 -16.37 42.89 38.03
N ALA A 124 -15.34 42.04 37.95
CA ALA A 124 -14.42 41.79 39.06
C ALA A 124 -13.65 43.06 39.48
N LEU A 125 -13.23 43.89 38.51
CA LEU A 125 -12.53 45.16 38.79
C LEU A 125 -13.46 46.21 39.43
N THR A 126 -14.72 46.29 39.00
CA THR A 126 -15.71 47.23 39.55
C THR A 126 -16.10 46.88 40.98
N LEU A 127 -16.20 45.58 41.29
CA LEU A 127 -16.48 45.08 42.64
C LEU A 127 -15.27 45.25 43.59
N ALA A 128 -14.05 45.13 43.09
CA ALA A 128 -12.83 45.39 43.87
C ALA A 128 -12.58 46.89 44.11
N GLY A 129 -13.09 47.78 43.23
CA GLY A 129 -12.93 49.23 43.34
C GLY A 129 -13.85 49.93 44.34
N ASN A 130 -14.99 49.32 44.71
CA ASN A 130 -16.00 49.93 45.60
C ASN A 130 -15.86 49.46 47.07
N GLY A 131 -14.63 49.25 47.54
CA GLY A 131 -14.33 48.98 48.94
C GLY A 131 -14.25 50.25 49.78
N ILE A 132 -15.33 51.03 49.89
CA ILE A 132 -15.50 52.01 50.98
C ILE A 132 -16.96 51.97 51.50
N GLY A 133 -17.12 51.40 52.69
CA GLY A 133 -18.05 51.90 53.71
C GLY A 133 -19.43 51.24 53.83
N GLY A 134 -19.66 50.63 55.00
CA GLY A 134 -20.99 50.55 55.62
C GLY A 134 -21.75 49.25 55.38
N GLY A 135 -22.09 48.55 56.47
CA GLY A 135 -22.71 47.24 56.43
C GLY A 135 -24.20 47.25 56.11
N ILE A 136 -24.70 46.07 55.73
CA ILE A 136 -25.93 45.39 56.15
C ILE A 136 -25.88 44.01 55.47
N GLY A 137 -26.06 42.96 56.25
CA GLY A 137 -25.93 41.58 55.81
C GLY A 137 -26.94 41.23 54.72
N ASN A 138 -26.46 41.11 53.49
CA ASN A 138 -27.15 40.35 52.47
C ASN A 138 -26.32 39.08 52.23
N ARG A 139 -26.90 37.93 52.57
CA ARG A 139 -26.27 36.62 52.41
C ARG A 139 -26.12 36.36 50.91
N ILE A 140 -24.97 36.71 50.35
CA ILE A 140 -24.58 36.34 49.00
C ILE A 140 -24.42 34.82 49.00
N THR A 141 -25.41 34.12 48.44
CA THR A 141 -25.25 32.72 48.05
C THR A 141 -24.30 32.69 46.87
N ASN A 142 -23.02 32.39 47.13
CA ASN A 142 -22.06 32.06 46.08
C ASN A 142 -22.58 30.83 45.35
N ASN A 143 -23.26 31.03 44.22
CA ASN A 143 -23.45 29.95 43.26
C ASN A 143 -22.10 29.77 42.56
N THR A 144 -21.24 28.94 43.17
CA THR A 144 -19.99 28.52 42.57
C THR A 144 -20.32 27.68 41.34
N ASN A 145 -20.47 28.34 40.19
CA ASN A 145 -20.39 27.67 38.90
C ASN A 145 -18.95 27.14 38.81
N ASN A 146 -18.77 25.87 39.17
CA ASN A 146 -17.56 25.13 38.85
C ASN A 146 -17.43 25.11 37.33
N ILE A 147 -16.73 26.11 36.77
CA ILE A 147 -16.17 26.00 35.44
C ILE A 147 -15.00 25.04 35.60
N THR A 148 -15.30 23.75 35.44
CA THR A 148 -14.27 22.75 35.22
C THR A 148 -13.58 23.13 33.91
N ASN A 149 -12.35 23.67 34.00
CA ASN A 149 -11.47 23.79 32.85
C ASN A 149 -11.22 22.37 32.33
N ASN A 150 -12.03 21.93 31.37
CA ASN A 150 -11.83 20.67 30.68
C ASN A 150 -10.61 20.85 29.77
N THR A 151 -9.41 20.69 30.32
CA THR A 151 -8.15 20.57 29.58
C THR A 151 -8.10 19.21 28.88
N GLN A 152 -9.15 18.92 28.09
CA GLN A 152 -9.29 17.68 27.38
C GLN A 152 -8.13 17.57 26.40
N PHE A 153 -7.36 16.48 26.53
CA PHE A 153 -6.30 16.11 25.60
C PHE A 153 -6.75 16.32 24.14
N ASN A 154 -6.09 17.27 23.46
CA ASN A 154 -6.36 17.55 22.06
C ASN A 154 -5.41 16.72 21.20
N LEU A 155 -5.92 15.61 20.69
CA LEU A 155 -5.17 14.68 19.86
C LEU A 155 -4.53 15.37 18.64
N ASN A 156 -5.24 16.30 18.00
CA ASN A 156 -4.72 16.96 16.81
C ASN A 156 -3.51 17.84 17.13
N VAL A 157 -3.49 18.48 18.30
CA VAL A 157 -2.33 19.24 18.79
C VAL A 157 -1.17 18.29 19.07
N PHE A 158 -1.42 17.22 19.84
CA PHE A 158 -0.40 16.21 20.14
C PHE A 158 0.24 15.63 18.86
N LEU A 159 -0.57 15.19 17.90
CA LEU A 159 -0.06 14.60 16.65
C LEU A 159 0.74 15.63 15.82
N ASN A 160 0.22 16.84 15.64
CA ASN A 160 0.81 17.81 14.72
C ASN A 160 1.90 18.70 15.33
N GLU A 161 1.96 18.84 16.66
CA GLU A 161 2.97 19.63 17.34
C GLU A 161 4.02 18.74 18.02
N GLU A 162 3.59 17.77 18.83
CA GLU A 162 4.50 16.91 19.61
C GLU A 162 5.05 15.75 18.76
N CYS A 163 4.22 15.14 17.91
CA CYS A 163 4.62 14.03 17.02
C CYS A 163 4.93 14.49 15.58
N LYS A 164 5.23 15.77 15.36
CA LYS A 164 5.47 16.33 14.01
C LYS A 164 6.59 15.62 13.25
N ASP A 165 7.62 15.19 14.00
CA ASP A 165 8.84 14.55 13.51
C ASP A 165 8.75 13.01 13.60
N ALA A 166 7.56 12.44 13.74
CA ALA A 166 7.35 11.01 13.69
C ALA A 166 7.75 10.45 12.31
N ILE A 167 8.33 9.25 12.31
CA ILE A 167 8.69 8.57 11.07
C ILE A 167 7.43 8.22 10.27
N LYS A 168 7.50 8.33 8.94
CA LYS A 168 6.41 7.89 8.07
C LYS A 168 6.25 6.38 8.14
N LEU A 169 5.03 5.86 8.09
CA LEU A 169 4.79 4.41 8.10
C LEU A 169 5.49 3.69 6.94
N SER A 170 5.53 4.34 5.77
CA SER A 170 6.20 3.84 4.56
C SER A 170 7.73 3.80 4.67
N ASP A 171 8.31 4.60 5.56
CA ASP A 171 9.76 4.57 5.83
C ASP A 171 10.08 3.63 6.97
N PHE A 172 9.23 3.60 8.01
CA PHE A 172 9.36 2.67 9.12
C PHE A 172 9.44 1.22 8.66
N VAL A 173 8.57 0.80 7.73
CA VAL A 173 8.56 -0.58 7.21
C VAL A 173 9.89 -0.99 6.57
N LYS A 174 10.65 -0.03 6.01
CA LYS A 174 11.97 -0.29 5.40
C LYS A 174 13.07 -0.44 6.45
N THR A 175 12.84 0.08 7.65
CA THR A 175 13.78 0.06 8.78
C THR A 175 13.54 -1.07 9.76
N LEU A 176 12.53 -1.90 9.52
CA LEU A 176 12.23 -3.06 10.36
C LEU A 176 13.45 -3.98 10.45
N LYS A 177 13.86 -4.24 11.68
CA LYS A 177 14.89 -5.24 11.97
C LYS A 177 14.20 -6.59 12.00
N ILE A 178 14.47 -7.41 10.99
CA ILE A 178 13.97 -8.77 10.86
C ILE A 178 15.17 -9.71 10.85
N THR A 179 15.16 -10.70 11.74
CA THR A 179 16.29 -11.58 12.05
C THR A 179 16.04 -13.02 11.60
N LEU A 180 17.09 -13.84 11.59
CA LEU A 180 16.96 -15.28 11.39
C LEU A 180 16.10 -15.95 12.47
N GLN A 181 16.06 -15.39 13.68
CA GLN A 181 15.22 -15.90 14.76
C GLN A 181 13.73 -15.64 14.48
N ASP A 182 13.38 -14.54 13.82
CA ASP A 182 12.01 -14.26 13.39
C ASP A 182 11.54 -15.23 12.30
N LEU A 183 12.45 -15.64 11.40
CA LEU A 183 12.19 -16.70 10.42
C LEU A 183 11.90 -18.04 11.10
N GLU A 184 12.75 -18.43 12.06
CA GLU A 184 12.57 -19.68 12.81
C GLU A 184 11.26 -19.65 13.59
N PHE A 185 10.95 -18.54 14.25
CA PHE A 185 9.69 -18.35 14.95
C PHE A 185 8.49 -18.49 14.01
N THR A 186 8.58 -17.93 12.80
CA THR A 186 7.53 -18.00 11.78
C THR A 186 7.36 -19.40 11.23
N LYS A 187 8.46 -20.15 11.04
CA LYS A 187 8.41 -21.56 10.64
C LYS A 187 7.61 -22.39 11.63
N THR A 188 7.79 -22.15 12.93
CA THR A 188 7.16 -22.94 14.00
C THR A 188 5.73 -22.48 14.34
N ASN A 189 5.46 -21.17 14.31
CA ASN A 189 4.20 -20.59 14.79
C ASN A 189 3.30 -20.05 13.67
N GLY A 190 3.80 -20.01 12.44
CA GLY A 190 3.11 -19.52 11.26
C GLY A 190 3.22 -18.01 11.04
N ILE A 191 2.81 -17.58 9.84
CA ILE A 191 3.00 -16.21 9.34
C ILE A 191 2.29 -15.14 10.19
N VAL A 192 1.13 -15.45 10.77
CA VAL A 192 0.36 -14.50 11.58
C VAL A 192 1.13 -14.13 12.84
N GLU A 193 1.63 -15.14 13.57
CA GLU A 193 2.42 -14.92 14.78
C GLU A 193 3.78 -14.30 14.43
N GLY A 194 4.41 -14.76 13.35
CA GLY A 194 5.66 -14.22 12.83
C GLY A 194 5.63 -12.73 12.57
N VAL A 195 4.70 -12.28 11.71
CA VAL A 195 4.53 -10.87 11.39
C VAL A 195 4.13 -10.05 12.62
N SER A 196 3.27 -10.60 13.48
CA SER A 196 2.89 -9.95 14.74
C SER A 196 4.10 -9.67 15.63
N SER A 197 4.96 -10.69 15.83
CA SER A 197 6.16 -10.56 16.66
C SER A 197 7.13 -9.53 16.10
N ILE A 198 7.37 -9.55 14.78
CA ILE A 198 8.22 -8.56 14.10
C ILE A 198 7.71 -7.13 14.36
N ILE A 199 6.42 -6.88 14.16
CA ILE A 199 5.83 -5.55 14.32
C ILE A 199 5.92 -5.11 15.79
N VAL A 200 5.51 -5.97 16.73
CA VAL A 200 5.57 -5.67 18.16
C VAL A 200 6.99 -5.33 18.58
N ASN A 201 7.98 -6.16 18.22
CA ASN A 201 9.37 -5.97 18.62
C ASN A 201 9.98 -4.68 18.05
N ASN A 202 9.56 -4.25 16.85
CA ASN A 202 10.06 -3.03 16.22
C ASN A 202 9.33 -1.75 16.69
N LEU A 203 8.09 -1.86 17.19
CA LEU A 203 7.37 -0.75 17.80
C LEU A 203 7.68 -0.59 19.30
N LYS A 204 7.99 -1.69 19.97
CA LYS A 204 8.27 -1.72 21.40
C LYS A 204 9.50 -0.86 21.73
N GLY A 205 9.33 0.01 22.71
CA GLY A 205 10.40 0.90 23.17
C GLY A 205 10.71 2.07 22.22
N MET A 206 9.92 2.25 21.15
CA MET A 206 9.96 3.50 20.39
C MET A 206 9.43 4.66 21.23
N ASP A 207 10.06 5.82 21.10
CA ASP A 207 9.54 7.06 21.66
C ASP A 207 8.14 7.34 21.11
N VAL A 208 7.22 7.67 22.02
CA VAL A 208 5.81 7.94 21.71
C VAL A 208 5.65 9.05 20.68
N HIS A 209 6.54 10.05 20.64
CA HIS A 209 6.49 11.17 19.70
C HIS A 209 7.13 10.85 18.35
N LYS A 210 7.82 9.71 18.24
CA LYS A 210 8.52 9.29 17.02
C LYS A 210 7.86 8.12 16.31
N ARG A 211 6.95 7.39 16.97
CA ARG A 211 6.29 6.21 16.38
C ARG A 211 5.35 6.58 15.23
N PRO A 212 5.26 5.74 14.18
CA PRO A 212 4.43 6.03 13.00
C PRO A 212 2.94 5.78 13.21
N ILE A 213 2.55 5.10 14.31
CA ILE A 213 1.18 4.64 14.55
C ILE A 213 0.78 5.00 15.98
N HIS A 214 -0.44 5.53 16.14
CA HIS A 214 -1.08 5.78 17.42
C HIS A 214 -2.48 5.18 17.46
N CYS A 215 -2.85 4.54 18.57
CA CYS A 215 -4.21 4.09 18.85
C CYS A 215 -4.81 4.88 20.02
N THR A 216 -5.97 5.50 19.81
CA THR A 216 -6.63 6.33 20.84
C THR A 216 -7.77 5.62 21.56
N ASP A 217 -8.33 4.57 20.96
CA ASP A 217 -9.41 3.76 21.53
C ASP A 217 -9.16 2.29 21.18
N LEU A 218 -8.74 1.50 22.19
CA LEU A 218 -8.47 0.07 22.05
C LEU A 218 -9.73 -0.73 21.67
N LYS A 219 -10.90 -0.32 22.16
CA LYS A 219 -12.16 -1.05 21.94
C LYS A 219 -12.65 -0.85 20.51
N ARG A 220 -12.48 0.36 19.99
CA ARG A 220 -12.87 0.74 18.61
C ARG A 220 -11.72 0.61 17.61
N GLU A 221 -10.54 0.15 18.05
CA GLU A 221 -9.34 0.02 17.22
C GLU A 221 -9.06 1.31 16.40
N THR A 222 -9.29 2.48 17.03
CA THR A 222 -9.17 3.78 16.35
C THR A 222 -7.71 4.14 16.23
N MET A 223 -7.18 4.09 15.00
CA MET A 223 -5.76 4.27 14.70
C MET A 223 -5.50 5.51 13.84
N TYR A 224 -4.36 6.13 14.09
CA TYR A 224 -3.80 7.24 13.33
C TYR A 224 -2.41 6.85 12.85
N VAL A 225 -2.13 7.17 11.60
CA VAL A 225 -0.90 6.78 10.90
C VAL A 225 -0.21 8.03 10.38
N LYS A 226 1.11 8.10 10.55
CA LYS A 226 1.94 9.14 9.95
C LYS A 226 2.28 8.80 8.50
N ASN A 227 1.71 9.56 7.57
CA ASN A 227 2.16 9.65 6.18
C ASN A 227 2.97 10.95 6.02
N ASP A 228 2.73 11.73 4.97
CA ASP A 228 3.20 13.13 4.93
C ASP A 228 2.57 13.92 6.09
N GLU A 229 1.27 13.74 6.27
CA GLU A 229 0.48 14.25 7.40
C GLU A 229 -0.09 13.09 8.23
N TRP A 230 -0.61 13.40 9.41
CA TRP A 230 -1.32 12.43 10.24
C TRP A 230 -2.70 12.14 9.66
N VAL A 231 -3.00 10.87 9.42
CA VAL A 231 -4.27 10.42 8.85
C VAL A 231 -4.93 9.42 9.81
N LYS A 232 -6.23 9.55 10.01
CA LYS A 232 -7.04 8.56 10.72
C LYS A 232 -7.34 7.39 9.77
N ASP A 233 -6.93 6.17 10.14
CA ASP A 233 -7.03 4.99 9.29
C ASP A 233 -8.36 4.25 9.54
N GLU A 234 -9.47 4.81 9.06
CA GLU A 234 -10.83 4.37 9.39
C GLU A 234 -11.14 2.92 8.97
N THR A 235 -10.58 2.48 7.85
CA THR A 235 -10.77 1.15 7.26
C THR A 235 -9.60 0.20 7.51
N HIS A 236 -8.58 0.65 8.26
CA HIS A 236 -7.31 -0.04 8.46
C HIS A 236 -6.53 -0.31 7.15
N GLU A 237 -6.79 0.42 6.06
CA GLU A 237 -6.13 0.20 4.77
C GLU A 237 -4.62 0.41 4.86
N HIS A 238 -4.17 1.47 5.53
CA HIS A 238 -2.74 1.77 5.68
C HIS A 238 -2.06 0.71 6.55
N ILE A 239 -2.72 0.31 7.64
CA ILE A 239 -2.22 -0.73 8.54
C ILE A 239 -2.18 -2.10 7.84
N ASN A 240 -3.19 -2.48 7.07
CA ASN A 240 -3.21 -3.72 6.31
C ASN A 240 -2.08 -3.75 5.26
N LYS A 241 -1.85 -2.61 4.58
CA LYS A 241 -0.72 -2.47 3.66
C LYS A 241 0.62 -2.59 4.39
N PHE A 242 0.76 -2.02 5.59
CA PHE A 242 1.96 -2.17 6.41
C PHE A 242 2.21 -3.61 6.85
N ILE A 243 1.17 -4.34 7.25
CA ILE A 243 1.24 -5.77 7.58
C ILE A 243 1.71 -6.58 6.38
N TYR A 244 1.10 -6.35 5.21
CA TYR A 244 1.51 -6.99 3.96
C TYR A 244 2.96 -6.68 3.59
N LEU A 245 3.37 -5.41 3.65
CA LEU A 245 4.75 -5.04 3.37
C LEU A 245 5.71 -5.70 4.36
N THR A 246 5.36 -5.78 5.64
CA THR A 246 6.18 -6.47 6.65
C THR A 246 6.41 -7.94 6.28
N SER A 247 5.37 -8.66 5.84
CA SER A 247 5.55 -10.05 5.38
C SER A 247 6.41 -10.14 4.12
N CYS A 248 6.27 -9.21 3.17
CA CYS A 248 7.17 -9.12 2.02
C CYS A 248 8.63 -8.88 2.43
N TYR A 249 8.90 -7.97 3.37
CA TYR A 249 10.25 -7.72 3.86
C TYR A 249 10.83 -8.93 4.59
N GLN A 250 10.00 -9.66 5.33
CA GLN A 250 10.40 -10.90 5.97
C GLN A 250 10.89 -11.95 4.95
N THR A 251 10.28 -12.02 3.76
CA THR A 251 10.75 -12.94 2.72
C THR A 251 12.18 -12.67 2.26
N ARG A 252 12.71 -11.44 2.41
CA ARG A 252 14.08 -11.10 2.02
C ARG A 252 15.14 -11.74 2.92
N VAL A 253 14.79 -11.98 4.18
CA VAL A 253 15.68 -12.59 5.17
C VAL A 253 15.95 -14.06 4.85
N ILE A 254 15.16 -14.69 3.96
CA ILE A 254 15.46 -16.06 3.49
C ILE A 254 16.85 -16.13 2.83
N GLN A 255 17.29 -15.04 2.20
CA GLN A 255 18.62 -14.97 1.60
C GLN A 255 19.71 -15.05 2.69
N ASP A 256 19.50 -14.41 3.83
CA ASP A 256 20.42 -14.48 4.96
C ASP A 256 20.43 -15.90 5.56
N TRP A 257 19.27 -16.56 5.60
CA TRP A 257 19.19 -17.96 6.01
C TRP A 257 20.00 -18.86 5.07
N MET A 258 19.88 -18.68 3.74
CA MET A 258 20.65 -19.44 2.74
C MET A 258 22.15 -19.23 2.91
N ASN A 259 22.57 -17.98 3.13
CA ASN A 259 23.98 -17.62 3.33
C ASN A 259 24.55 -18.23 4.62
N ALA A 260 23.76 -18.29 5.69
CA ALA A 260 24.13 -18.92 6.96
C ALA A 260 24.18 -20.46 6.91
N HIS A 261 23.63 -21.06 5.85
CA HIS A 261 23.46 -22.51 5.73
C HIS A 261 24.08 -23.05 4.42
N PRO A 262 25.41 -22.97 4.24
CA PRO A 262 26.06 -23.42 3.01
C PRO A 262 25.81 -24.92 2.74
N GLY A 263 25.49 -25.22 1.47
CA GLY A 263 25.14 -26.57 1.02
C GLY A 263 23.70 -26.98 1.27
N TRP A 264 22.82 -26.05 1.68
CA TRP A 264 21.39 -26.30 1.90
C TRP A 264 20.70 -26.92 0.67
N GLU A 265 21.14 -26.59 -0.55
CA GLU A 265 20.59 -27.10 -1.82
C GLU A 265 20.82 -28.61 -2.01
N THR A 266 21.91 -29.14 -1.43
CA THR A 266 22.36 -30.52 -1.66
C THR A 266 22.03 -31.45 -0.50
N LYS A 267 21.86 -30.90 0.70
CA LYS A 267 21.59 -31.67 1.92
C LYS A 267 20.07 -31.76 2.12
N GLU A 268 19.51 -32.94 1.96
CA GLU A 268 18.06 -33.21 2.04
C GLU A 268 17.40 -32.55 3.26
N ARG A 269 17.96 -32.75 4.47
CA ARG A 269 17.42 -32.14 5.70
C ARG A 269 17.35 -30.61 5.59
N MET A 270 18.37 -29.96 5.08
CA MET A 270 18.43 -28.50 4.99
C MET A 270 17.52 -27.96 3.87
N HIS A 271 17.42 -28.70 2.76
CA HIS A 271 16.46 -28.40 1.72
C HIS A 271 15.01 -28.48 2.24
N THR A 272 14.69 -29.48 3.07
CA THR A 272 13.38 -29.59 3.74
C THR A 272 13.14 -28.44 4.72
N GLU A 273 14.15 -28.02 5.49
CA GLU A 273 14.05 -26.84 6.37
C GLU A 273 13.74 -25.57 5.57
N TYR A 274 14.50 -25.30 4.51
CA TYR A 274 14.26 -24.18 3.58
C TYR A 274 12.83 -24.21 3.04
N HIS A 275 12.39 -25.36 2.52
CA HIS A 275 11.05 -25.51 1.97
C HIS A 275 9.96 -25.26 3.01
N THR A 276 10.17 -25.71 4.25
CA THR A 276 9.25 -25.49 5.37
C THR A 276 9.13 -24.01 5.70
N ILE A 277 10.25 -23.27 5.74
CA ILE A 277 10.26 -21.82 5.95
C ILE A 277 9.49 -21.12 4.81
N CYS A 278 9.82 -21.43 3.55
CA CYS A 278 9.16 -20.84 2.39
C CYS A 278 7.65 -21.10 2.39
N LYS A 279 7.22 -22.32 2.75
CA LYS A 279 5.81 -22.69 2.84
C LYS A 279 5.03 -21.77 3.79
N GLU A 280 5.64 -21.35 4.90
CA GLU A 280 5.02 -20.41 5.84
C GLU A 280 5.09 -18.97 5.32
N LEU A 281 6.25 -18.53 4.82
CA LEU A 281 6.46 -17.15 4.35
C LEU A 281 5.57 -16.74 3.17
N TYR A 282 5.30 -17.66 2.24
CA TYR A 282 4.53 -17.36 1.04
C TYR A 282 3.03 -17.59 1.20
N LYS A 283 2.53 -17.80 2.43
CA LYS A 283 1.09 -17.79 2.70
C LYS A 283 0.52 -16.41 2.38
N LYS A 284 -0.58 -16.39 1.64
CA LYS A 284 -1.26 -15.15 1.25
C LYS A 284 -1.99 -14.56 2.46
N ILE A 285 -1.45 -13.47 3.02
CA ILE A 285 -2.10 -12.75 4.13
C ILE A 285 -2.79 -11.45 3.68
N GLU A 286 -2.48 -10.92 2.50
CA GLU A 286 -2.94 -9.61 2.01
C GLU A 286 -4.47 -9.44 2.03
N HIS A 287 -5.20 -10.53 1.73
CA HIS A 287 -6.66 -10.54 1.68
C HIS A 287 -7.28 -11.44 2.76
N ASP A 288 -6.51 -11.83 3.78
CA ASP A 288 -7.03 -12.59 4.92
C ASP A 288 -7.38 -11.63 6.06
N GLU A 289 -8.63 -11.15 6.06
CA GLU A 289 -9.14 -10.23 7.06
C GLU A 289 -9.02 -10.79 8.49
N ARG A 290 -9.17 -12.11 8.67
CA ARG A 290 -9.05 -12.74 9.98
C ARG A 290 -7.61 -12.73 10.47
N ALA A 291 -6.65 -13.02 9.58
CA ALA A 291 -5.23 -12.91 9.88
C ALA A 291 -4.85 -11.47 10.22
N ASN A 292 -5.20 -10.50 9.37
CA ASN A 292 -4.88 -9.09 9.59
C ASN A 292 -5.44 -8.58 10.91
N LYS A 293 -6.70 -8.91 11.24
CA LYS A 293 -7.31 -8.55 12.52
C LYS A 293 -6.58 -9.13 13.72
N LYS A 294 -6.06 -10.36 13.64
CA LYS A 294 -5.25 -10.95 14.71
C LYS A 294 -3.92 -10.19 14.87
N ILE A 295 -3.27 -9.85 13.77
CA ILE A 295 -2.01 -9.11 13.76
C ILE A 295 -2.19 -7.71 14.37
N ILE A 296 -3.24 -6.99 13.96
CA ILE A 296 -3.60 -5.67 14.52
C ILE A 296 -3.74 -5.75 16.04
N LYS A 297 -4.48 -6.74 16.53
CA LYS A 297 -4.67 -6.94 17.97
C LYS A 297 -3.39 -7.23 18.74
N ALA A 298 -2.39 -7.84 18.10
CA ALA A 298 -1.13 -8.17 18.74
C ALA A 298 -0.30 -6.93 19.12
N PHE A 299 -0.28 -5.90 18.27
CA PHE A 299 0.50 -4.67 18.53
C PHE A 299 -0.34 -3.49 19.02
N LEU A 300 -1.67 -3.61 19.09
CA LEU A 300 -2.58 -2.51 19.44
C LEU A 300 -2.23 -1.82 20.77
N LYS A 301 -1.77 -2.58 21.76
CA LYS A 301 -1.37 -2.04 23.06
C LYS A 301 -0.09 -1.22 22.99
N GLU A 302 0.88 -1.64 22.18
CA GLU A 302 2.17 -0.94 22.01
C GLU A 302 2.00 0.44 21.38
N VAL A 303 0.95 0.62 20.57
CA VAL A 303 0.65 1.89 19.91
C VAL A 303 -0.40 2.72 20.65
N HIS A 304 -0.90 2.26 21.80
CA HIS A 304 -1.94 2.98 22.53
C HIS A 304 -1.43 4.31 23.12
N LEU A 305 -2.29 5.32 23.13
CA LEU A 305 -2.14 6.55 23.91
C LEU A 305 -2.98 6.41 25.17
N ALA A 306 -2.35 6.03 26.29
CA ALA A 306 -3.05 5.95 27.56
C ALA A 306 -3.45 7.36 28.03
N LYS A 307 -4.73 7.51 28.43
CA LYS A 307 -5.19 8.72 29.11
C LYS A 307 -4.85 8.62 30.59
N THR A 308 -3.65 9.02 30.99
CA THR A 308 -3.37 9.39 32.38
C THR A 308 -3.50 10.90 32.50
N GLY A 309 -4.11 11.37 33.60
CA GLY A 309 -4.37 12.79 33.83
C GLY A 309 -3.09 13.62 33.67
N ASN A 310 -3.18 14.65 32.83
CA ASN A 310 -2.18 15.67 32.50
C ASN A 310 -0.79 15.27 31.99
N GLU A 311 -0.41 14.00 31.97
CA GLU A 311 0.80 13.53 31.30
C GLU A 311 0.49 12.21 30.59
N ILE A 312 0.87 12.10 29.32
CA ILE A 312 0.74 10.88 28.52
C ILE A 312 1.76 9.88 29.08
N GLY A 313 1.33 9.13 30.09
CA GLY A 313 2.12 8.10 30.75
C GLY A 313 2.12 6.83 29.92
N VAL A 314 3.32 6.36 29.60
CA VAL A 314 3.57 5.09 28.90
C VAL A 314 3.07 3.94 29.76
N SER A 315 2.21 3.08 29.21
CA SER A 315 1.83 1.78 29.78
C SER A 315 2.70 0.67 29.27
#